data_AF-A0A317PUI4-F1
#
_entry.id   AF-A0A317PUI4-F1
#
_cell.length_a   1.000
_cell.length_b   1.000
_cell.length_c   1.000
_cell.angle_alpha   90.00
_cell.angle_beta   90.00
_cell.angle_gamma   90.00
#
_symmetry.space_group_name_H-M   'P 1'
#
loop_
_entity.id
_entity.type
_entity.pdbx_description
1 polymer ?
#
loop_
_entity_poly.entity_id
_entity_poly.type
_entity_poly.pdbx_seq_one_letter_code
_entity_poly.pdbx_strand_id
1 'polypeptide(L)' 'MDEYPKIEKYIVASDVGADRDGIGIEVYSGNEMLLEVFRDDTKKTREVTLYKNELDLELVEQAIALFKKEIPWEFQE' A
#
# COMPACT_ATOMS: atom_id res chain seq x y z
N MET A 1 2.52 -6.61 -21.01
CA MET A 1 3.64 -5.88 -20.41
C MET A 1 3.15 -5.54 -19.02
N ASP A 2 3.72 -6.14 -17.99
CA ASP A 2 3.23 -5.90 -16.62
C ASP A 2 3.37 -4.40 -16.31
N GLU A 3 2.25 -3.77 -15.93
CA GLU A 3 2.17 -2.32 -15.68
C GLU A 3 3.10 -1.89 -14.54
N TYR A 4 3.45 -2.82 -13.66
CA TYR A 4 4.31 -2.63 -12.49
C TYR A 4 5.37 -3.75 -12.38
N PRO A 5 6.43 -3.73 -13.21
CA PRO A 5 7.40 -4.83 -13.31
C PRO A 5 8.25 -5.10 -12.06
N LYS A 6 8.28 -4.19 -11.08
CA LYS A 6 8.99 -4.36 -9.80
C LYS A 6 8.12 -5.02 -8.73
N ILE A 7 6.80 -5.01 -8.90
CA ILE A 7 5.86 -5.61 -7.96
C ILE A 7 5.70 -7.09 -8.30
N GLU A 8 6.31 -7.96 -7.50
CA GLU A 8 6.17 -9.42 -7.65
C GLU A 8 4.74 -9.86 -7.27
N LYS A 9 4.24 -9.37 -6.15
CA LYS A 9 2.91 -9.67 -5.65
C LYS A 9 2.39 -8.49 -4.82
N TYR A 10 1.09 -8.24 -4.91
CA TYR A 10 0.38 -7.37 -3.97
C TYR A 10 -0.96 -7.97 -3.57
N ILE A 11 -1.50 -7.50 -2.45
CA ILE A 11 -2.90 -7.71 -2.07
C ILE A 11 -3.52 -6.39 -1.65
N VAL A 12 -4.85 -6.31 -1.75
CA VAL A 12 -5.65 -5.23 -1.17
C VAL A 12 -6.14 -5.73 0.19
N ALA A 13 -5.86 -4.98 1.25
CA ALA A 13 -6.24 -5.34 2.62
C ALA A 13 -6.89 -4.15 3.32
N SER A 14 -7.94 -4.43 4.09
CA SER A 14 -8.57 -3.48 5.00
C SER A 14 -8.14 -3.79 6.43
N ASP A 15 -7.87 -2.76 7.22
CA ASP A 15 -7.62 -2.88 8.65
C ASP A 15 -8.73 -2.13 9.39
N VAL A 16 -9.55 -2.88 10.12
CA VAL A 16 -10.69 -2.37 10.90
C VAL A 16 -10.45 -2.71 12.36
N GLY A 17 -9.90 -1.75 13.10
CA GLY A 17 -9.51 -1.89 14.49
C GLY A 17 -10.00 -0.73 15.35
N ALA A 18 -9.75 -0.83 16.66
CA ALA A 18 -10.15 0.22 17.61
C ALA A 18 -9.41 1.56 17.38
N ASP A 19 -8.17 1.50 16.86
CA ASP A 19 -7.28 2.66 16.71
C ASP A 19 -7.12 3.14 15.25
N ARG A 20 -7.54 2.30 14.27
CA ARG A 20 -7.37 2.55 12.83
C ARG A 20 -8.47 1.85 12.05
N ASP A 21 -9.07 2.57 11.12
CA ASP A 21 -9.97 2.03 10.10
C ASP A 21 -9.47 2.52 8.74
N GLY A 22 -9.43 1.64 7.75
CA GLY A 22 -9.00 1.99 6.41
C GLY A 22 -8.68 0.82 5.50
N ILE A 23 -8.11 1.16 4.35
CA ILE A 23 -7.79 0.21 3.29
C ILE A 23 -6.48 0.59 2.59
N GLY A 24 -5.70 -0.41 2.24
CA GLY A 24 -4.42 -0.22 1.58
C GLY A 24 -4.05 -1.36 0.65
N ILE A 25 -2.87 -1.23 0.08
CA ILE A 25 -2.18 -2.32 -0.60
C ILE A 25 -0.95 -2.73 0.19
N GLU A 26 -0.66 -4.02 0.17
CA GLU A 26 0.53 -4.61 0.74
C GLU A 26 1.35 -5.23 -0.39
N VAL A 27 2.62 -4.85 -0.51
CA VAL A 27 3.52 -5.36 -1.56
C VAL A 27 4.50 -6.35 -0.97
N TYR A 28 4.65 -7.49 -1.65
CA TYR A 28 5.42 -8.63 -1.20
C TYR A 28 6.49 -9.06 -2.22
N SER A 29 7.58 -9.63 -1.70
CA SER A 29 8.46 -10.52 -2.46
C SER A 29 8.55 -11.87 -1.73
N GLY A 30 8.10 -12.95 -2.38
CA GLY A 30 7.83 -14.21 -1.70
C GLY A 30 6.86 -14.04 -0.52
N ASN A 31 7.35 -14.34 0.69
CA ASN A 31 6.57 -14.22 1.94
C ASN A 31 6.92 -12.97 2.76
N GLU A 32 7.83 -12.11 2.27
CA GLU A 32 8.27 -10.90 2.95
C GLU A 32 7.46 -9.70 2.47
N MET A 33 6.80 -9.00 3.38
CA MET A 33 6.18 -7.71 3.09
C MET A 33 7.30 -6.66 2.96
N LEU A 34 7.28 -5.91 1.85
CA LEU A 34 8.27 -4.88 1.56
C LEU A 34 7.78 -3.51 2.02
N LEU A 35 6.56 -3.17 1.61
CA LEU A 35 5.93 -1.91 1.96
C LEU A 35 4.40 -2.03 1.94
N GLU A 36 3.76 -1.12 2.66
CA GLU A 36 2.32 -0.89 2.62
C GLU A 36 2.06 0.55 2.18
N VAL A 37 1.04 0.76 1.34
CA VAL A 37 0.44 2.08 1.12
C VAL A 37 -1.00 2.02 1.60
N PHE A 38 -1.34 2.82 2.61
CA PHE A 38 -2.61 2.71 3.32
C PHE A 38 -3.35 4.05 3.39
N ARG A 39 -4.66 4.04 3.19
CA ARG A 39 -5.56 5.15 3.48
C ARG A 39 -6.18 4.92 4.86
N ASP A 40 -5.80 5.75 5.81
CA ASP A 40 -6.37 5.76 7.17
C ASP A 40 -7.56 6.72 7.18
N ASP A 41 -8.76 6.15 7.25
CA ASP A 41 -10.02 6.89 7.23
C ASP A 41 -10.28 7.57 8.58
N THR A 42 -9.83 6.97 9.69
CA THR A 42 -9.90 7.56 11.03
C THR A 42 -9.08 8.84 11.14
N LYS A 43 -7.82 8.81 10.69
CA LYS A 43 -6.90 9.97 10.77
C LYS A 43 -6.96 10.87 9.56
N LYS A 44 -7.63 10.45 8.49
CA LYS A 44 -7.65 11.11 7.18
C LYS A 44 -6.23 11.33 6.63
N THR A 45 -5.39 10.30 6.75
CA THR A 45 -4.02 10.28 6.23
C THR A 45 -3.83 9.19 5.19
N ARG A 46 -2.80 9.34 4.36
CA ARG A 46 -2.29 8.26 3.51
C ARG A 46 -0.82 8.07 3.86
N GLU A 47 -0.45 6.84 4.16
CA GLU A 47 0.85 6.54 4.74
C GLU A 47 1.54 5.48 3.89
N VAL A 48 2.86 5.62 3.76
CA VAL A 48 3.73 4.59 3.19
C VAL A 48 4.58 4.05 4.32
N THR A 49 4.41 2.78 4.64
CA THR A 49 5.20 2.10 5.67
C THR A 49 6.19 1.15 4.98
N LEU A 50 7.48 1.30 5.29
CA LEU A 50 8.52 0.41 4.78
C LEU A 50 8.89 -0.62 5.86
N TYR A 51 8.98 -1.89 5.47
CA TYR A 51 9.38 -2.99 6.35
C TYR A 51 10.85 -3.41 6.14
N LYS A 52 11.53 -2.77 5.18
CA LYS A 52 12.98 -2.83 4.97
C LYS A 52 13.58 -1.43 5.08
N ASN A 53 14.84 -1.35 5.52
CA ASN A 53 15.54 -0.07 5.67
C ASN A 53 15.61 0.73 4.36
N GLU A 54 15.79 0.02 3.24
CA GLU A 54 15.92 0.62 1.91
C GLU A 54 15.16 -0.25 0.90
N LEU A 55 14.49 0.41 -0.05
CA LEU A 55 13.81 -0.20 -1.19
C LEU A 55 14.19 0.54 -2.46
N ASP A 56 14.07 -0.16 -3.59
CA ASP A 56 14.22 0.43 -4.92
C ASP A 56 13.17 1.55 -5.11
N LEU A 57 13.61 2.72 -5.58
CA LEU A 57 12.73 3.88 -5.79
C LEU A 57 11.59 3.53 -6.77
N GLU A 58 11.90 2.80 -7.84
CA GLU A 58 10.94 2.41 -8.87
C GLU A 58 9.86 1.48 -8.27
N LEU A 59 10.23 0.60 -7.32
CA LEU A 59 9.26 -0.22 -6.60
C LEU A 59 8.28 0.63 -5.79
N VAL A 60 8.78 1.64 -5.06
CA VAL A 60 7.96 2.53 -4.24
C VAL A 60 7.01 3.36 -5.12
N GLU A 61 7.51 3.91 -6.22
CA GLU A 61 6.70 4.68 -7.17
C GLU A 61 5.61 3.83 -7.82
N GLN A 62 5.94 2.61 -8.23
CA GLN A 62 4.97 1.66 -8.79
C GLN A 62 3.90 1.28 -7.76
N ALA A 63 4.27 1.06 -6.49
CA ALA A 63 3.31 0.77 -5.45
C ALA A 63 2.36 1.95 -5.19
N ILE A 64 2.87 3.18 -5.16
CA ILE A 64 2.03 4.38 -5.02
C ILE A 64 1.07 4.52 -6.22
N ALA A 65 1.55 4.27 -7.44
CA ALA A 65 0.73 4.30 -8.65
C ALA A 65 -0.37 3.24 -8.59
N LEU A 66 -0.03 2.02 -8.19
CA LEU A 66 -0.98 0.92 -8.01
C LEU A 66 -2.01 1.25 -6.92
N PHE A 67 -1.59 1.76 -5.77
CA PHE A 67 -2.50 2.19 -4.71
C PHE A 67 -3.53 3.20 -5.20
N LYS A 68 -3.10 4.23 -5.95
CA LYS A 68 -4.01 5.26 -6.50
C LYS A 68 -5.00 4.70 -7.52
N LYS A 69 -4.67 3.58 -8.15
CA LYS A 69 -5.52 2.88 -9.12
C LYS A 69 -6.54 1.97 -8.41
N GLU A 70 -6.10 1.20 -7.42
CA GLU A 70 -6.91 0.19 -6.74
C GLU A 70 -7.78 0.77 -5.64
N ILE A 71 -7.28 1.78 -4.90
CA ILE A 71 -7.96 2.31 -3.71
C ILE A 71 -8.69 3.61 -4.06
N PRO A 72 -10.00 3.73 -3.76
CA PRO A 72 -10.74 4.98 -3.93
C PRO A 72 -10.04 6.13 -3.21
N TRP A 73 -9.92 7.27 -3.89
CA TRP A 73 -9.16 8.36 -3.33
C TRP A 73 -9.80 8.93 -2.06
N GLU A 74 -11.11 9.20 -2.07
CA GLU A 74 -11.79 9.84 -0.94
C GLU A 74 -11.75 9.01 0.36
N PHE A 75 -11.67 9.71 1.50
CA PHE A 75 -11.79 9.08 2.82
C PHE A 75 -13.24 8.67 3.09
N GLN A 76 -13.41 7.62 3.88
CA GLN A 76 -14.71 7.09 4.30
C GLN A 76 -15.02 7.48 5.76
N GLU A 77 -16.32 7.49 6.12
CA GLU A 77 -16.84 7.78 7.47
C GLU A 77 -17.36 6.51 8.15
#